data_AF-A0A915KBY0-F1
#
_entry.id   AF-A0A915KBY0-F1
#
_cell.length_a   1.000
_cell.length_b   1.000
_cell.length_c   1.000
_cell.angle_alpha   90.00
_cell.angle_beta   90.00
_cell.angle_gamma   90.00
#
_symmetry.space_group_name_H-M   'P 1'
#
loop_
_entity.id
_entity.type
_entity.pdbx_description
1 polymer ?
#
loop_
_entity_poly.entity_id
_entity_poly.type
_entity_poly.pdbx_seq_one_letter_code
_entity_poly.pdbx_strand_id
1 'polypeptide(L)' 'MLCSTKKGREFLRDRGTYYVLREYHKWEKDDEADDLLFNVINVLIRTENEIGYDNLHELDTSVLTPEEIAMK' A
#
# COMPACT_ATOMS: atom_id res chain seq x y z
N MET A 1 -5.88 -8.44 -8.08
CA MET A 1 -4.76 -7.86 -7.32
C MET A 1 -5.31 -7.42 -5.96
N LEU A 2 -4.84 -7.98 -4.83
CA LEU A 2 -5.51 -7.85 -3.52
C LEU A 2 -5.45 -6.42 -2.93
N CYS A 3 -4.35 -5.71 -3.10
CA CYS A 3 -4.21 -4.35 -2.57
C CYS A 3 -4.83 -3.26 -3.48
N SER A 4 -5.11 -3.57 -4.76
CA SER A 4 -5.63 -2.57 -5.70
C SER A 4 -7.09 -2.20 -5.44
N THR A 5 -7.89 -3.16 -4.97
CA THR A 5 -9.32 -2.95 -4.71
C THR A 5 -9.57 -2.63 -3.25
N LYS A 6 -10.50 -1.72 -2.96
CA LYS A 6 -11.01 -1.41 -1.63
C LYS A 6 -11.34 -2.65 -0.81
N LYS A 7 -12.17 -3.55 -1.35
CA LYS A 7 -12.57 -4.80 -0.68
C LYS A 7 -11.37 -5.66 -0.28
N GLY A 8 -10.35 -5.73 -1.13
CA GLY A 8 -9.15 -6.50 -0.84
C GLY A 8 -8.28 -5.85 0.24
N ARG A 9 -8.14 -4.52 0.26
CA ARG A 9 -7.44 -3.79 1.33
C ARG A 9 -8.14 -3.93 2.68
N GLU A 10 -9.47 -3.78 2.71
CA GLU A 10 -10.29 -3.99 3.91
C GLU A 10 -10.10 -5.43 4.44
N PHE A 11 -10.23 -6.42 3.57
CA PHE A 11 -10.05 -7.83 3.90
C PHE A 11 -8.68 -8.15 4.54
N LEU A 12 -7.60 -7.52 4.05
CA LEU A 12 -6.24 -7.68 4.57
C LEU A 12 -6.05 -6.95 5.90
N ARG A 13 -6.59 -5.74 6.06
CA ARG A 13 -6.55 -5.01 7.34
C ARG A 13 -7.31 -5.76 8.44
N ASP A 14 -8.49 -6.29 8.13
CA ASP A 14 -9.31 -7.06 9.08
C ASP A 14 -8.60 -8.34 9.57
N ARG A 15 -7.67 -8.88 8.78
CA ARG A 15 -6.83 -10.04 9.13
C ARG A 15 -5.55 -9.68 9.86
N GLY A 16 -5.32 -8.39 10.11
CA GLY A 16 -4.08 -7.91 10.72
C GLY A 16 -2.84 -8.09 9.84
N THR A 17 -3.00 -8.26 8.52
CA THR A 17 -1.88 -8.48 7.59
C THR A 17 -0.83 -7.38 7.69
N TYR A 18 -1.25 -6.13 7.85
CA TYR A 18 -0.36 -4.99 8.06
C TYR A 18 0.63 -5.22 9.22
N TYR A 19 0.17 -5.75 10.35
CA TYR A 19 1.03 -5.93 11.54
C TYR A 19 2.10 -7.00 11.29
N VAL A 20 1.74 -8.07 10.60
CA VAL A 20 2.68 -9.14 10.22
C VAL A 20 3.74 -8.59 9.27
N LEU A 21 3.32 -7.88 8.22
CA LEU A 21 4.24 -7.31 7.23
C LEU A 21 5.15 -6.24 7.83
N ARG A 22 4.62 -5.37 8.70
CA ARG A 22 5.43 -4.36 9.41
C ARG A 22 6.52 -4.98 10.25
N GLU A 23 6.23 -6.10 10.92
CA GLU A 23 7.25 -6.79 11.68
C GLU A 23 8.27 -7.45 10.75
N TYR A 24 7.80 -8.17 9.73
CA TYR A 24 8.66 -8.83 8.74
C TYR A 24 9.62 -7.87 8.04
N HIS A 25 9.18 -6.68 7.67
CA HIS A 25 10.00 -5.63 7.05
C HIS A 25 11.26 -5.27 7.85
N LYS A 26 11.25 -5.39 9.19
CA LYS A 26 12.46 -5.15 10.01
C LYS A 26 13.54 -6.23 9.83
N TRP A 27 13.13 -7.42 9.41
CA TRP A 27 13.99 -8.59 9.28
C TRP A 27 14.42 -8.84 7.84
N GLU A 28 13.73 -8.26 6.86
CA GLU A 28 14.07 -8.37 5.45
C GLU A 28 15.51 -7.89 5.19
N LYS A 29 16.19 -8.56 4.27
CA LYS A 29 17.59 -8.31 3.91
C LYS A 29 17.77 -8.16 2.40
N ASP A 30 16.79 -8.61 1.63
CA ASP A 30 16.75 -8.39 0.20
C ASP A 30 16.15 -7.02 -0.11
N ASP A 31 16.93 -6.15 -0.76
CA ASP A 31 16.54 -4.76 -1.01
C ASP A 31 15.30 -4.65 -1.90
N GLU A 32 15.16 -5.53 -2.91
CA GLU A 32 14.01 -5.54 -3.80
C GLU A 32 12.74 -5.97 -3.06
N ALA A 33 12.84 -7.00 -2.21
CA ALA A 33 11.75 -7.42 -1.35
C ALA A 33 11.39 -6.34 -0.33
N ASP A 34 12.36 -5.60 0.21
CA ASP A 34 12.15 -4.53 1.17
C ASP A 34 11.35 -3.37 0.55
N ASP A 35 11.71 -2.94 -0.65
CA ASP A 35 11.00 -1.92 -1.41
C ASP A 35 9.55 -2.35 -1.72
N LEU A 36 9.35 -3.62 -2.10
CA LEU A 36 8.02 -4.16 -2.34
C LEU A 36 7.18 -4.22 -1.06
N LEU A 37 7.77 -4.63 0.07
CA LEU A 37 7.11 -4.63 1.37
C LEU A 37 6.71 -3.22 1.79
N PHE A 38 7.61 -2.26 1.64
CA PHE A 38 7.36 -0.86 1.94
C PHE A 38 6.14 -0.33 1.18
N ASN A 39 6.07 -0.60 -0.13
CA ASN A 39 4.93 -0.22 -0.97
C ASN A 39 3.60 -0.85 -0.48
N VAL A 40 3.61 -2.14 -0.14
CA VAL A 40 2.40 -2.83 0.37
C VAL A 40 1.99 -2.27 1.74
N ILE A 41 2.94 -2.02 2.64
CA ILE A 41 2.70 -1.46 3.97
C ILE A 41 2.08 -0.06 3.86
N ASN A 42 2.61 0.80 2.99
CA ASN A 42 2.09 2.15 2.75
C ASN A 42 0.65 2.16 2.22
N VAL A 43 0.26 1.15 1.43
CA VAL A 43 -1.13 1.01 0.98
C VAL A 43 -2.03 0.51 2.12
N LEU A 44 -1.55 -0.43 2.94
CA LEU A 44 -2.37 -1.03 4.00
C LEU A 44 -2.50 -0.18 5.27
N ILE A 45 -1.58 0.76 5.52
CA ILE A 45 -1.68 1.68 6.66
C ILE A 45 -2.78 2.75 6.47
N ARG A 46 -3.07 3.11 5.21
CA ARG A 46 -4.09 4.10 4.85
C ARG A 46 -5.48 3.49 4.80
N THR A 47 -6.47 4.24 5.22
CA THR A 47 -7.89 3.89 5.12
C THR A 47 -8.47 4.30 3.77
N GLU A 48 -9.64 3.76 3.43
CA GLU A 48 -10.32 4.07 2.17
C GLU A 48 -10.71 5.55 2.04
N ASN A 49 -10.97 6.23 3.17
CA ASN A 49 -11.22 7.67 3.20
C ASN A 49 -9.97 8.48 2.81
N GLU A 50 -8.78 7.99 3.13
CA GLU A 50 -7.50 8.63 2.77
C GLU A 50 -7.04 8.25 1.37
N ILE A 51 -7.45 7.09 0.86
CA ILE A 51 -7.10 6.62 -0.49
C ILE A 51 -8.02 7.28 -1.52
N GLY A 52 -9.33 7.36 -1.27
CA GLY A 52 -10.28 8.06 -2.15
C GLY A 52 -10.65 7.36 -3.46
N TYR A 53 -10.13 6.16 -3.70
CA TYR A 53 -10.39 5.36 -4.90
C TYR A 53 -10.74 3.91 -4.56
N ASP A 54 -11.78 3.38 -5.20
CA ASP A 54 -12.16 1.97 -5.05
C ASP A 54 -11.14 1.04 -5.71
N ASN A 55 -10.54 1.47 -6.83
CA ASN A 55 -9.46 0.76 -7.50
C ASN A 55 -8.26 1.69 -7.75
N LEU A 56 -7.07 1.29 -7.30
CA LEU A 56 -5.85 2.09 -7.49
C LEU A 56 -5.45 2.24 -8.96
N HIS A 57 -5.95 1.40 -9.87
CA HIS A 57 -5.72 1.55 -11.31
C HIS A 57 -6.55 2.68 -11.93
N GLU A 58 -7.52 3.25 -11.20
CA GLU A 58 -8.25 4.46 -11.60
C GLU A 58 -7.45 5.73 -11.30
N LEU A 59 -6.30 5.59 -10.63
CA LEU A 59 -5.38 6.70 -10.40
C LEU A 59 -4.76 7.10 -11.75
N ASP A 60 -5.07 8.31 -12.19
CA ASP A 60 -4.43 8.87 -13.38
C ASP A 60 -3.00 9.31 -13.04
N THR A 61 -2.03 8.48 -13.39
CA THR A 61 -0.61 8.78 -13.17
C THR A 61 -0.07 9.88 -14.09
N SER A 62 -0.85 10.34 -15.08
CA SER A 62 -0.44 11.42 -15.98
C SER A 62 -0.65 12.83 -15.40
N VAL A 63 -1.35 12.93 -14.26
CA VAL A 63 -1.74 14.21 -13.63
C VAL A 63 -0.93 14.52 -12.37
N LEU A 64 -0.23 13.53 -11.80
CA LEU A 64 0.56 13.68 -10.57
C LEU A 64 2.04 13.91 -10.94
N THR A 65 2.61 15.03 -10.49
CA THR A 65 4.07 15.23 -10.60
C THR A 65 4.78 14.26 -9.64
N PRO A 66 6.01 13.82 -9.96
CA PRO A 66 6.77 12.88 -9.11
C PRO A 66 6.89 13.32 -7.63
N GLU A 67 6.78 14.62 -7.37
CA GLU A 67 6.86 15.23 -6.04
C GLU A 67 5.64 14.92 -5.15
N GLU A 68 4.45 14.67 -5.72
CA GLU A 68 3.23 14.38 -4.96
C GLU A 68 3.10 12.91 -4.54
N ILE A 69 3.83 12.01 -5.23
CA ILE A 69 3.85 10.56 -4.94
C ILE A 69 4.74 10.25 -3.74
N ALA A 70 5.77 11.07 -3.49
CA ALA A 70 6.79 10.81 -2.48
C ALA A 70 6.48 11.34 -1.07
N MET A 71 5.41 12.13 -0.87
CA MET A 71 5.18 12.83 0.40
C MET A 71 3.71 12.89 0.87
N LYS A 72 2.97 11.79 0.77
CA LYS A 72 1.71 11.58 1.52
C LYS A 72 1.51 10.14 1.97
#